data_AF-A0AA88I0R5-F1
#
_entry.id   AF-A0AA88I0R5-F1
#
_cell.length_a   1.000
_cell.length_b   1.000
_cell.length_c   1.000
_cell.angle_alpha   90.00
_cell.angle_beta   90.00
_cell.angle_gamma   90.00
#
_symmetry.space_group_name_H-M   'P 1'
#
loop_
_entity.id
_entity.type
_entity.pdbx_description
1 polymer ?
#
loop_
_entity_poly.entity_id
_entity_poly.type
_entity_poly.pdbx_seq_one_letter_code
_entity_poly.pdbx_strand_id
1 'polypeptide(L)'
;MYSLRRSAIRNYYSEKFSENAGDAKGTWQIINDAWIGERKNYKTDEIFVNGKRVVEPKHIVDEFCEYFSKIRTSIRSDIAQSSDLSVNEGFIDEIW
;
A
#
# COMPACT_ATOMS: atom_id res chain seq x y z
N MET A 1 -17.19 26.44 19.19
CA MET A 1 -17.36 24.97 19.04
C MET A 1 -16.06 24.26 18.63
N TYR A 2 -15.31 24.75 17.63
CA TYR A 2 -14.01 24.17 17.24
C TYR A 2 -12.90 24.28 18.31
N SER A 3 -12.94 25.29 19.18
CA SER A 3 -11.95 25.51 20.25
C SER A 3 -11.94 24.38 21.28
N LEU A 4 -13.10 23.87 21.68
CA LEU A 4 -13.23 22.79 22.65
C LEU A 4 -12.63 21.48 22.13
N ARG A 5 -12.93 21.15 20.86
CA ARG A 5 -12.39 19.96 20.19
C ARG A 5 -10.86 20.02 20.07
N ARG A 6 -10.31 21.16 19.69
CA ARG A 6 -8.85 21.34 19.58
C ARG A 6 -8.17 21.23 20.95
N SER A 7 -8.78 21.80 21.99
CA SER A 7 -8.28 21.69 23.36
C SER A 7 -8.28 20.24 23.85
N ALA A 8 -9.36 19.51 23.63
CA ALA A 8 -9.48 18.10 24.01
C ALA A 8 -8.44 17.21 23.30
N ILE A 9 -8.24 17.40 21.98
CA ILE A 9 -7.23 16.66 21.21
C ILE A 9 -5.82 16.95 21.76
N ARG A 10 -5.52 18.22 22.04
CA ARG A 10 -4.22 18.61 22.60
C ARG A 10 -3.96 17.93 23.94
N ASN A 11 -4.95 17.95 24.84
CA ASN A 11 -4.81 17.35 26.17
C ASN A 11 -4.60 15.83 26.06
N TYR A 12 -5.39 15.15 25.23
CA TYR A 12 -5.27 13.72 24.99
C TYR A 12 -3.85 13.31 24.53
N TYR A 13 -3.31 13.96 23.51
CA TYR A 13 -1.97 13.63 23.02
C TYR A 13 -0.87 14.05 24.01
N SER A 14 -1.06 15.14 24.76
CA SER A 14 -0.13 15.54 25.82
C SER A 14 -0.02 14.48 26.91
N GLU A 15 -1.14 13.91 27.35
CA GLU A 15 -1.16 12.83 28.34
C GLU A 15 -0.51 11.56 27.78
N LYS A 16 -0.90 11.13 26.57
CA LYS A 16 -0.31 9.98 25.87
C LYS A 16 1.22 10.06 25.74
N PHE A 17 1.75 11.22 25.36
CA PHE A 17 3.20 11.42 25.26
C PHE A 17 3.88 11.42 26.63
N SER A 18 3.20 11.91 27.66
CA SER A 18 3.73 11.89 29.04
C SER A 18 3.79 10.47 29.60
N GLU A 19 2.78 9.63 29.30
CA GLU A 19 2.74 8.21 29.66
C GLU A 19 3.84 7.37 29.00
N ASN A 20 4.30 7.79 27.81
CA ASN A 20 5.33 7.09 27.04
C ASN A 20 6.69 7.80 27.11
N ALA A 21 6.87 8.71 28.08
CA ALA A 21 8.13 9.41 28.28
C ALA A 21 9.27 8.42 28.61
N GLY A 22 10.32 8.42 27.79
CA GLY A 22 11.43 7.48 27.90
C GLY A 22 11.24 6.17 27.12
N ASP A 23 10.05 5.89 26.58
CA ASP A 23 9.83 4.82 25.61
C ASP A 23 9.78 5.41 24.19
N ALA A 24 10.92 5.32 23.51
CA ALA A 24 11.03 5.76 22.12
C ALA A 24 10.09 4.97 21.20
N LYS A 25 9.87 3.68 21.45
CA LYS A 25 9.03 2.83 20.60
C LYS A 25 7.55 3.19 20.76
N GLY A 26 7.08 3.30 22.01
CA GLY A 26 5.71 3.74 22.31
C GLY A 26 5.42 5.15 21.79
N THR A 27 6.38 6.07 21.92
CA THR A 27 6.30 7.42 21.35
C THR A 27 6.12 7.39 19.82
N TRP A 28 6.91 6.57 19.12
CA TRP A 28 6.79 6.42 17.67
C TRP A 28 5.46 5.80 17.24
N GLN A 29 4.91 4.86 18.02
CA GLN A 29 3.58 4.30 17.76
C GLN A 29 2.50 5.38 17.84
N ILE A 30 2.52 6.23 18.88
CA ILE A 30 1.57 7.34 19.03
C ILE A 30 1.64 8.30 17.84
N ILE A 31 2.85 8.65 17.39
CA ILE A 31 3.05 9.51 16.22
C ILE A 31 2.49 8.84 14.96
N ASN A 32 2.78 7.55 14.78
CA ASN A 32 2.35 6.80 13.61
C ASN A 32 0.82 6.70 13.54
N ASP A 33 0.16 6.46 14.67
CA ASP A 33 -1.30 6.39 14.77
C ASP A 33 -1.95 7.75 14.49
N ALA A 34 -1.35 8.84 14.99
CA ALA A 34 -1.83 10.20 14.77
C ALA A 34 -1.64 10.66 13.31
N TRP A 35 -0.57 10.23 12.65
CA TRP A 35 -0.22 10.63 11.28
C TRP A 35 -0.95 9.81 10.22
N ILE A 36 -0.96 8.48 10.36
CA ILE A 36 -1.58 7.58 9.38
C ILE A 36 -3.10 7.57 9.53
N GLY A 37 -3.62 7.89 10.72
CA GLY A 37 -5.04 7.76 11.03
C GLY A 37 -5.51 6.30 11.01
N GLU A 38 -6.82 6.09 11.18
CA GLU A 38 -7.39 4.76 11.03
C GLU A 38 -7.13 4.24 9.62
N ARG A 39 -6.41 3.11 9.51
CA ARG A 39 -6.25 2.41 8.24
C ARG A 39 -7.64 1.97 7.77
N LYS A 40 -8.19 2.70 6.82
CA LYS A 40 -9.40 2.28 6.12
C LYS A 40 -9.03 1.07 5.28
N ASN A 41 -9.41 -0.11 5.75
CA ASN A 41 -9.36 -1.33 4.97
C ASN A 41 -10.48 -1.24 3.92
N TYR A 42 -10.19 -0.61 2.80
CA TYR A 42 -11.09 -0.61 1.66
C TYR A 42 -11.06 -2.01 1.04
N LYS A 43 -12.14 -2.76 1.22
CA LYS A 43 -12.37 -3.97 0.44
C LYS A 43 -12.98 -3.55 -0.89
N THR A 44 -12.40 -4.03 -1.99
CA THR A 44 -13.03 -3.93 -3.31
C THR A 44 -14.09 -5.02 -3.39
N ASP A 45 -15.36 -4.62 -3.34
CA ASP A 45 -16.49 -5.54 -3.45
C ASP A 45 -16.86 -5.87 -4.90
N GLU A 46 -16.37 -5.09 -5.87
CA GLU A 46 -16.63 -5.33 -7.28
C GLU A 46 -15.53 -4.76 -8.20
N ILE A 47 -15.31 -5.43 -9.33
CA ILE A 47 -14.51 -4.92 -10.45
C ILE A 47 -15.25 -5.11 -11.77
N PHE A 48 -14.91 -4.32 -12.77
CA PHE A 48 -15.38 -4.51 -14.14
C PHE A 48 -14.24 -5.02 -15.01
N VAL A 49 -14.38 -6.24 -15.53
CA VAL A 49 -13.42 -6.83 -16.46
C VAL A 49 -14.13 -7.04 -17.79
N ASN A 50 -13.60 -6.45 -18.86
CA ASN A 50 -14.20 -6.54 -20.22
C ASN A 50 -15.70 -6.17 -20.26
N GLY A 51 -16.11 -5.17 -19.46
CA GLY A 51 -17.51 -4.74 -19.36
C GLY A 51 -18.41 -5.66 -18.52
N LYS A 52 -17.89 -6.78 -17.99
CA LYS A 52 -18.60 -7.67 -17.08
C LYS A 52 -18.30 -7.31 -15.63
N ARG A 53 -19.35 -7.18 -14.82
CA ARG A 53 -19.26 -6.96 -13.38
C ARG A 53 -18.89 -8.27 -12.67
N VAL A 54 -17.82 -8.24 -11.88
CA VAL A 54 -17.34 -9.34 -11.05
C VAL A 54 -17.43 -8.92 -9.59
N VAL A 55 -18.17 -9.67 -8.77
CA VAL A 55 -18.44 -9.35 -7.36
C VAL A 55 -17.89 -10.42 -6.42
N GLU A 56 -17.66 -11.63 -6.95
CA GLU A 56 -17.16 -12.76 -6.16
C GLU A 56 -15.67 -12.56 -5.84
N PRO A 57 -15.26 -12.48 -4.56
CA PRO A 57 -13.88 -12.13 -4.19
C PRO A 57 -12.81 -13.03 -4.80
N LYS A 58 -13.08 -14.34 -4.94
CA LYS A 58 -12.14 -15.27 -5.59
C LYS A 58 -11.89 -14.89 -7.05
N HIS A 59 -12.97 -14.60 -7.78
CA HIS A 59 -12.88 -14.20 -9.18
C HIS A 59 -12.21 -12.84 -9.34
N ILE A 60 -12.40 -11.91 -8.40
CA ILE A 60 -11.68 -10.62 -8.39
C ILE A 60 -10.17 -10.87 -8.31
N VAL A 61 -9.74 -11.77 -7.41
CA VAL A 61 -8.32 -12.11 -7.25
C VAL A 61 -7.78 -12.80 -8.50
N ASP A 62 -8.51 -13.77 -9.06
CA ASP A 62 -8.08 -14.51 -10.24
C ASP A 62 -7.87 -13.57 -11.44
N GLU A 63 -8.84 -12.70 -11.72
CA GLU A 63 -8.76 -11.72 -12.80
C GLU A 63 -7.62 -10.70 -12.58
N PHE A 64 -7.40 -10.28 -11.34
CA PHE A 64 -6.28 -9.41 -10.99
C PHE A 64 -4.93 -10.09 -11.24
N CYS A 65 -4.78 -11.33 -10.77
CA CYS A 65 -3.58 -12.13 -10.98
C CYS A 65 -3.32 -12.38 -12.48
N GLU A 66 -4.36 -12.70 -13.24
CA GLU A 66 -4.26 -12.92 -14.68
C GLU A 66 -3.82 -11.65 -15.42
N TYR A 67 -4.42 -10.50 -15.09
CA TYR A 67 -4.07 -9.21 -15.68
C TYR A 67 -2.59 -8.88 -15.48
N PHE A 68 -2.08 -8.92 -14.25
CA PHE A 68 -0.68 -8.56 -13.97
C PHE A 68 0.32 -9.61 -14.46
N SER A 69 -0.08 -10.88 -14.56
CA SER A 69 0.74 -11.92 -15.18
C SER A 69 0.96 -11.65 -16.67
N LYS A 70 -0.10 -11.23 -17.38
CA LYS A 70 -0.04 -10.86 -18.81
C LYS A 70 0.68 -9.54 -19.05
N ILE A 71 0.52 -8.55 -18.17
CA ILE A 71 1.27 -7.28 -18.28
C ILE A 71 2.77 -7.54 -18.21
N ARG A 72 3.23 -8.41 -17.31
CA ARG A 72 4.67 -8.72 -17.19
C ARG A 72 5.25 -9.23 -18.51
N THR A 73 4.51 -10.09 -19.23
CA THR A 73 4.94 -10.57 -20.55
C THR A 73 4.93 -9.48 -21.60
N SER A 74 3.92 -8.60 -21.60
CA SER A 74 3.83 -7.46 -22.54
C SER A 74 4.95 -6.44 -22.31
N ILE A 75 5.22 -6.08 -21.06
CA ILE A 75 6.30 -5.13 -20.73
C ILE A 75 7.66 -5.73 -21.11
N ARG A 76 7.88 -7.03 -20.87
CA ARG A 76 9.12 -7.70 -21.30
C ARG A 76 9.29 -7.73 -22.81
N SER A 77 8.23 -7.98 -23.58
CA SER A 77 8.31 -7.94 -25.04
C SER A 77 8.60 -6.52 -25.55
N ASP A 78 7.99 -5.50 -24.94
CA ASP A 78 8.19 -4.10 -25.33
C ASP A 78 9.63 -3.64 -24.99
N ILE A 79 10.16 -4.05 -23.84
CA ILE A 79 11.56 -3.81 -23.48
C ILE A 79 12.51 -4.54 -24.44
N ALA A 80 12.27 -5.82 -24.74
CA ALA A 80 13.12 -6.61 -25.63
C ALA A 80 13.12 -6.08 -27.08
N GLN A 81 11.99 -5.53 -27.55
CA GLN A 81 11.92 -4.86 -28.85
C GLN A 81 12.64 -3.50 -28.85
N SER A 82 12.75 -2.84 -27.68
CA SER A 82 13.41 -1.54 -27.54
C SER A 82 14.94 -1.62 -27.37
N SER A 83 15.47 -2.79 -26.99
CA SER A 83 16.90 -2.97 -26.72
C SER A 83 17.59 -3.75 -27.83
N ASP A 84 18.06 -3.03 -28.85
CA ASP A 84 19.17 -3.48 -29.71
C ASP A 84 20.51 -3.27 -28.98
N LEU A 85 20.65 -3.86 -27.80
CA LEU A 85 21.88 -3.87 -27.02
C LEU A 85 22.09 -5.24 -26.41
N SER A 86 23.19 -5.87 -26.83
CA SER A 86 23.72 -7.15 -26.37
C SER A 86 23.56 -7.33 -24.86
N VAL A 87 22.80 -8.35 -24.48
CA VAL A 87 22.66 -8.84 -23.10
C VAL A 87 24.03 -9.29 -22.59
N ASN A 88 24.49 -8.70 -21.51
CA ASN A 88 25.56 -9.26 -20.69
C ASN A 88 24.87 -9.95 -19.49
N GLU A 89 24.82 -11.28 -19.50
CA GLU A 89 24.04 -12.15 -18.58
C GLU A 89 24.60 -12.22 -17.13
N GLY A 90 24.94 -11.08 -16.52
CA GLY A 90 25.67 -11.06 -15.25
C GLY A 90 24.97 -10.51 -14.01
N PHE A 91 23.72 -10.02 -14.08
CA PHE A 91 23.19 -9.15 -13.02
C PHE A 91 21.92 -9.63 -12.28
N ILE A 92 21.35 -10.80 -12.59
CA ILE A 92 20.06 -11.23 -11.99
C ILE A 92 20.17 -12.44 -11.06
N ASP A 93 21.34 -12.73 -10.47
CA ASP A 93 21.48 -13.80 -9.47
C ASP A 93 21.79 -13.31 -8.04
N GLU A 94 21.79 -11.99 -7.77
CA GLU A 94 22.16 -11.47 -6.44
C GLU A 94 21.11 -10.64 -5.71
N ILE A 95 19.84 -10.72 -6.13
CA ILE A 95 18.74 -10.23 -5.30
C ILE A 95 17.61 -11.27 -5.38
N TRP A 96 17.73 -12.34 -4.60
CA TRP A 96 16.71 -12.98 -3.75
C TRP A 96 17.28 -14.25 -3.11
#